data_AF-A0A151X1S6-F1
#
_entry.id   AF-A0A151X1S6-F1
#
_cell.length_a   1.000
_cell.length_b   1.000
_cell.length_c   1.000
_cell.angle_alpha   90.00
_cell.angle_beta   90.00
_cell.angle_gamma   90.00
#
_symmetry.space_group_name_H-M   'P 1'
#
loop_
_entity.id
_entity.type
_entity.pdbx_description
1 polymer ?
#
loop_
_entity_poly.entity_id
_entity_poly.type
_entity_poly.pdbx_seq_one_letter_code
_entity_poly.pdbx_strand_id
1 'polypeptide(L)' 'MKRNHIHFAKGLNFVNGLRQNAELFIYVNFGKAKEDGLIFFESENGVVLCAGNSKGFIETKYFLKVITADGQTLNLN' A
#
# COMPACT_ATOMS: atom_id res chain seq x y z
N MET A 1 9.34 5.85 -16.65
CA MET A 1 8.72 4.84 -15.76
C MET A 1 7.75 3.99 -16.57
N LYS A 2 8.15 2.79 -17.00
CA LYS A 2 7.37 1.92 -17.91
C LYS A 2 6.87 0.63 -17.22
N ARG A 3 6.79 0.63 -15.88
CA ARG A 3 6.45 -0.54 -15.06
C ARG A 3 5.28 -0.19 -14.13
N ASN A 4 4.25 -1.03 -14.12
CA ASN A 4 3.15 -0.96 -13.16
C ASN A 4 3.68 -1.37 -11.78
N HIS A 5 3.85 -0.39 -10.89
CA HIS A 5 4.13 -0.66 -9.49
C HIS A 5 2.91 -0.27 -8.65
N ILE A 6 2.73 -0.96 -7.55
CA ILE A 6 1.78 -0.58 -6.52
C ILE A 6 2.42 0.57 -5.74
N HIS A 7 1.74 1.71 -5.69
CA HIS A 7 2.22 2.92 -5.02
C HIS A 7 1.64 2.98 -3.61
N PHE A 8 2.48 3.32 -2.64
CA PHE A 8 2.10 3.44 -1.25
C PHE A 8 2.35 4.86 -0.76
N ALA A 9 1.39 5.38 0.00
CA ALA A 9 1.59 6.57 0.81
C ALA A 9 2.22 6.17 2.16
N LYS A 10 3.17 6.97 2.65
CA LYS A 10 3.77 6.79 3.99
C LYS A 10 2.82 7.20 5.13
N GLY A 11 1.71 7.86 4.79
CA GLY A 11 0.67 8.29 5.72
C GLY A 11 -0.40 9.11 5.00
N LEU A 12 -1.49 9.42 5.71
CA LEU A 12 -2.61 10.19 5.15
C LEU A 12 -2.26 11.65 4.86
N ASN A 13 -1.21 12.18 5.50
CA ASN A 13 -0.73 13.54 5.26
C ASN A 13 0.19 13.63 4.02
N PHE A 14 0.40 12.53 3.28
CA PHE A 14 1.40 12.46 2.21
C PHE A 14 0.79 12.77 0.84
N VAL A 15 1.05 13.99 0.34
CA VAL A 15 0.47 14.50 -0.91
C VAL A 15 0.90 13.69 -2.14
N ASN A 16 2.16 13.25 -2.20
CA ASN A 16 2.74 12.66 -3.42
C ASN A 16 2.41 11.17 -3.65
N GLY A 17 1.55 10.57 -2.83
CA GLY A 17 1.15 9.17 -2.99
C GLY A 17 -0.29 8.88 -2.60
N LEU A 18 -1.02 9.87 -2.08
CA LEU A 18 -2.42 9.73 -1.71
C LEU A 18 -3.32 10.34 -2.80
N ARG A 19 -4.28 9.56 -3.27
CA ARG A 19 -5.29 10.06 -4.20
C ARG A 19 -6.32 10.89 -3.42
N GLN A 20 -6.61 12.10 -3.88
CA GLN A 20 -7.54 13.00 -3.17
C GLN A 20 -8.96 12.45 -3.04
N ASN A 21 -9.39 11.61 -3.97
CA ASN A 21 -10.69 10.95 -3.97
C ASN A 21 -10.61 9.49 -3.52
N ALA A 22 -9.62 9.11 -2.71
CA ALA A 22 -9.56 7.76 -2.16
C ALA A 22 -10.72 7.55 -1.16
N GLU A 23 -11.55 6.54 -1.43
CA GLU A 23 -12.68 6.16 -0.56
C GLU A 23 -12.30 5.05 0.44
N LEU A 24 -11.14 4.43 0.23
CA LEU A 24 -10.66 3.30 1.02
C LEU A 24 -9.15 3.40 1.27
N PHE A 25 -8.75 3.16 2.51
CA PHE A 25 -7.38 3.15 2.98
C PHE A 25 -7.02 1.75 3.49
N ILE A 26 -6.11 1.10 2.79
CA ILE A 26 -5.59 -0.22 3.14
C ILE A 26 -4.22 -0.05 3.77
N TYR A 27 -4.09 -0.46 5.03
CA TYR A 27 -2.82 -0.42 5.76
C TYR A 27 -2.14 -1.77 5.64
N VAL A 28 -0.89 -1.78 5.20
CA VAL A 28 -0.14 -3.01 4.95
C VAL A 28 0.92 -3.21 6.03
N ASN A 29 1.04 -4.44 6.52
CA ASN A 29 2.12 -4.89 7.39
C ASN A 29 3.41 -4.99 6.57
N PHE A 30 4.14 -3.87 6.52
CA PHE A 30 5.39 -3.74 5.78
C PHE A 30 6.45 -4.75 6.23
N GLY A 31 6.57 -5.00 7.54
CA GLY A 31 7.54 -5.96 8.10
C GLY A 31 7.29 -7.37 7.58
N LYS A 32 6.06 -7.87 7.79
CA LYS A 32 5.65 -9.20 7.32
C LYS A 32 5.75 -9.35 5.80
N ALA A 33 5.36 -8.31 5.05
CA ALA A 33 5.47 -8.32 3.59
C ALA A 33 6.93 -8.49 3.13
N LYS A 34 7.86 -7.76 3.76
CA LYS A 34 9.29 -7.84 3.47
C LYS A 34 9.89 -9.18 3.88
N GLU A 35 9.51 -9.72 5.05
CA GLU A 35 9.94 -11.04 5.52
C GLU A 35 9.52 -12.15 4.54
N ASP A 36 8.32 -12.05 3.97
CA ASP A 36 7.81 -12.97 2.94
C ASP A 36 8.42 -12.71 1.53
N GLY A 37 9.38 -11.79 1.41
CA GLY A 37 10.15 -11.56 0.18
C GLY A 37 9.62 -10.46 -0.75
N LEU A 38 8.61 -9.67 -0.34
CA LEU A 38 8.20 -8.51 -1.12
C LEU A 38 9.26 -7.39 -1.05
N ILE A 39 9.61 -6.86 -2.21
CA ILE A 39 10.63 -5.82 -2.32
C ILE A 39 9.96 -4.45 -2.47
N PHE A 40 10.34 -3.54 -1.58
CA PHE A 40 9.87 -2.16 -1.60
C PHE A 40 11.03 -1.23 -1.91
N PHE A 41 10.75 -0.22 -2.73
CA PHE A 41 11.70 0.81 -3.12
C PHE A 41 11.11 2.18 -2.81
N GLU A 42 11.96 3.16 -2.53
CA GLU A 42 11.56 4.56 -2.45
C GLU A 42 12.00 5.27 -3.72
N SER A 43 11.07 5.95 -4.37
CA SER A 43 11.37 6.83 -5.50
C SER A 43 12.02 8.13 -5.03
N GLU A 44 12.64 8.87 -5.96
CA GLU A 44 13.24 10.18 -5.68
C GLU A 44 12.26 11.19 -5.04
N ASN A 45 10.96 11.06 -5.33
CA ASN A 45 9.91 11.92 -4.77
C ASN A 45 9.31 11.39 -3.45
N GLY A 46 9.95 10.41 -2.83
CA GLY A 46 9.57 9.84 -1.54
C GLY A 46 8.38 8.87 -1.57
N VAL A 47 7.87 8.53 -2.76
CA VAL A 47 6.79 7.53 -2.93
C VAL A 47 7.38 6.13 -2.79
N VAL A 48 6.73 5.30 -1.98
CA VAL A 48 7.10 3.90 -1.80
C VAL A 48 6.43 3.05 -2.88
N LEU A 49 7.19 2.14 -3.49
CA LEU A 49 6.79 1.33 -4.64
C LEU A 49 7.04 -0.14 -4.35
N CYS A 50 6.12 -1.01 -4.75
CA CYS A 50 6.33 -2.46 -4.77
C CYS A 50 5.84 -3.03 -6.10
N ALA A 51 6.58 -3.98 -6.67
CA ALA A 51 6.10 -4.72 -7.85
C ALA A 51 5.01 -5.75 -7.50
N GLY A 52 4.80 -6.05 -6.21
CA GLY A 52 4.01 -7.17 -5.74
C GLY A 52 4.77 -8.49 -5.79
N ASN A 53 4.07 -9.58 -5.51
CA ASN A 53 4.59 -10.95 -5.63
C ASN A 53 4.84 -11.35 -7.10
N SER A 54 5.12 -12.62 -7.37
CA SER A 54 5.33 -13.14 -8.74
C SER A 54 4.14 -12.92 -9.69
N LYS A 55 2.95 -12.62 -9.15
CA LYS A 55 1.73 -12.30 -9.91
C LYS A 55 1.42 -10.80 -9.93
N GLY A 56 2.25 -9.97 -9.30
CA GLY A 56 2.08 -8.52 -9.23
C GLY A 56 1.12 -8.05 -8.12
N PHE A 57 0.89 -8.86 -7.08
CA PHE A 57 -0.09 -8.56 -6.03
C PHE A 57 0.51 -8.31 -4.65
N ILE A 58 -0.20 -7.51 -3.84
CA ILE A 58 -0.12 -7.53 -2.39
C ILE A 58 -1.32 -8.33 -1.88
N GLU A 59 -1.06 -9.48 -1.28
CA GLU A 59 -2.11 -10.36 -0.77
C GLU A 59 -2.74 -9.78 0.51
N THR A 60 -4.02 -10.10 0.74
CA THR A 60 -4.78 -9.62 1.90
C THR A 60 -4.20 -10.09 3.24
N LYS A 61 -3.40 -11.16 3.26
CA LYS A 61 -2.67 -11.65 4.45
C LYS A 61 -1.68 -10.63 5.05
N TYR A 62 -1.36 -9.57 4.30
CA TYR A 62 -0.55 -8.45 4.75
C TYR A 62 -1.37 -7.25 5.22
N PHE A 63 -2.70 -7.27 5.13
CA PHE A 63 -3.50 -6.12 5.53
C PHE A 63 -3.61 -6.08 7.06
N LEU A 64 -3.27 -4.93 7.65
CA LEU A 64 -3.41 -4.67 9.08
C LEU A 64 -4.81 -4.18 9.41
N LYS A 65 -5.35 -3.31 8.57
CA LYS A 65 -6.70 -2.77 8.68
C LYS A 65 -7.11 -2.13 7.36
N VAL A 66 -8.42 -2.05 7.17
CA VAL A 66 -9.04 -1.36 6.03
C VAL A 66 -10.01 -0.35 6.61
N ILE A 67 -9.86 0.91 6.22
CA ILE A 67 -10.68 2.02 6.73
C ILE A 67 -11.30 2.76 5.53
N THR A 68 -12.59 3.02 5.58
CA THR A 68 -13.29 3.86 4.58
C THR A 68 -13.00 5.35 4.83
N ALA A 69 -13.24 6.20 3.84
CA ALA A 69 -12.98 7.64 3.98
C ALA A 69 -13.80 8.34 5.07
N ASP A 70 -14.98 7.80 5.41
CA ASP A 70 -15.80 8.24 6.55
C ASP A 70 -15.39 7.63 7.90
N GLY A 71 -14.30 6.85 7.93
CA GLY A 71 -13.67 6.37 9.16
C GLY A 71 -14.16 5.00 9.65
N GLN A 72 -14.99 4.29 8.89
CA GLN A 72 -15.45 2.95 9.28
C GLN A 72 -14.35 1.92 9.05
N THR A 73 -14.14 1.05 10.03
CA THR A 73 -13.23 -0.09 9.88
C THR A 73 -13.97 -1.25 9.21
N LEU A 74 -13.43 -1.76 8.11
CA LEU A 74 -13.92 -2.97 7.45
C LEU A 74 -13.18 -4.18 8.00
N ASN A 75 -13.93 -5.17 8.46
CA ASN A 75 -13.38 -6.46 8.87
C ASN A 75 -13.02 -7.29 7.64
N LEU A 76 -11.83 -7.85 7.65
CA LEU A 76 -11.39 -8.84 6.66
C LEU A 76 -11.72 -10.22 7.24
N ASN A 77 -12.62 -10.93 6.56
CA ASN A 77 -13.05 -12.28 6.93
C ASN A 77 -11.99 -13.34 6.64
#